data_AF-A0A849UGM3-F1
#
_entry.id   AF-A0A849UGM3-F1
#
_cell.length_a   1.000
_cell.length_b   1.000
_cell.length_c   1.000
_cell.angle_alpha   90.00
_cell.angle_beta   90.00
_cell.angle_gamma   90.00
#
_symmetry.space_group_name_H-M   'P 1'
#
loop_
_entity.id
_entity.type
_entity.pdbx_description
1 polymer ?
#
loop_
_entity_poly.entity_id
_entity_poly.type
_entity_poly.pdbx_seq_one_letter_code
_entity_poly.pdbx_strand_id
1 'polypeptide(L)'
;HWSYQRNAWSSSTWEFRRGDMFLAPGDSAMGLRLPLNSLPWVPFEDRDHTHERSLYETVEPLADIDSEISRRYSTVTKDKTHSNEMDVADGEEVAAADPEFTPHTALCVETRGGRMHVFLPPTNTLEHYLDIIASIEATARALKIPVVIEGYQPPHDLRLTRLPVTPDPGVIEVNIHPAPSWDALVHNTTTLYEQARLTRLAAEKFMLDGRHTGTGGGNHVTLGGITPADSPILRRPDLLRSLITYWQHHPSLSYLFSGLFIGPTSQAPRVDEARNDSLYELEIAFQQMPDGEVPAPWLVDRLLRNLLVDMTGNTHRSEFCIDKLYAPGSDTGRLGLLELRAFEMPPHAQMSLVQMLLLRTLVARFWKEPYKKPLVRWGTQLHDRFMLPHFIARDIEDVAQDLQAAGYAFSKDWFAPFIEFRFPRCGTLEIQDFQLELRTAIEPWHVMGEEMTSGGTARYVDSSVERLQVKLTGITGDRYVITCNGRRLPLRDTGTQGEMVAGVRYRAWNPPSALHPSIGVQAPLTFDVIDTWSGRSIGGCTYHVTHPGGRNYDTLPVNAYEAEGRRVSRFTVTEHTPGNIKPSKKSSKKVSNAAPVMKMMEPPTELSNREYPFTLDLRWNAT
;
A
#
# COMPACT_ATOMS: atom_id res chain seq x y z
N HIS A 1 -2.08 -13.98 -37.29
CA HIS A 1 -1.11 -12.95 -36.89
C HIS A 1 -1.22 -11.77 -37.84
N TRP A 2 -0.80 -10.57 -37.44
CA TRP A 2 -0.72 -9.44 -38.39
C TRP A 2 0.62 -9.51 -39.12
N SER A 3 0.61 -9.50 -40.45
CA SER A 3 1.82 -9.41 -41.29
C SER A 3 2.04 -7.94 -41.65
N TYR A 4 3.10 -7.32 -41.12
CA TYR A 4 3.42 -5.93 -41.40
C TYR A 4 3.90 -5.71 -42.84
N GLN A 5 4.60 -6.69 -43.41
CA GLN A 5 5.02 -6.64 -44.82
C GLN A 5 3.83 -6.55 -45.77
N ARG A 6 2.72 -7.21 -45.43
CA ARG A 6 1.50 -7.26 -46.25
C ARG A 6 0.42 -6.30 -45.79
N ASN A 7 0.62 -5.69 -44.63
CA ASN A 7 -0.36 -4.86 -43.94
C ASN A 7 -1.75 -5.53 -43.84
N ALA A 8 -1.76 -6.82 -43.47
CA ALA A 8 -2.97 -7.65 -43.42
C ALA A 8 -2.85 -8.79 -42.41
N TRP A 9 -4.00 -9.37 -42.01
CA TRP A 9 -4.04 -10.61 -41.24
C TRP A 9 -3.61 -11.80 -42.08
N SER A 10 -2.71 -12.60 -41.52
CA SER A 10 -2.20 -13.83 -42.12
C SER A 10 -2.41 -15.02 -41.18
N SER A 11 -2.71 -16.18 -41.75
CA SER A 11 -2.86 -17.47 -41.05
C SER A 11 -1.95 -18.53 -41.68
N SER A 12 -1.61 -19.57 -40.92
CA SER A 12 -0.91 -20.75 -41.44
C SER A 12 -1.50 -22.02 -40.85
N THR A 13 -1.26 -23.14 -41.51
CA THR A 13 -1.48 -24.48 -40.94
C THR A 13 -0.36 -24.80 -39.96
N TRP A 14 -0.71 -25.35 -38.80
CA TRP A 14 0.27 -25.85 -37.82
C TRP A 14 0.48 -27.34 -38.01
N GLU A 15 1.74 -27.74 -38.20
CA GLU A 15 2.14 -29.14 -38.27
C GLU A 15 2.86 -29.55 -36.99
N PHE A 16 2.34 -30.58 -36.31
CA PHE A 16 2.92 -31.12 -35.09
C PHE A 16 3.59 -32.45 -35.36
N ARG A 17 4.69 -32.75 -34.64
CA ARG A 17 5.45 -34.00 -34.78
C ARG A 17 4.62 -35.28 -34.62
N ARG A 18 3.52 -35.22 -33.85
CA ARG A 18 2.62 -36.36 -33.59
C ARG A 18 1.35 -36.36 -34.45
N GLY A 19 1.24 -35.45 -35.44
CA GLY A 19 0.05 -35.28 -36.27
C GLY A 19 -1.07 -34.49 -35.57
N ASP A 20 -1.30 -34.75 -34.28
CA ASP A 20 -2.36 -34.10 -33.50
C ASP A 20 -1.86 -32.97 -32.57
N MET A 21 -2.72 -31.98 -32.34
CA MET A 21 -2.51 -30.91 -31.35
C MET A 21 -3.12 -31.31 -30.00
N PHE A 22 -2.27 -31.49 -28.98
CA PHE A 22 -2.70 -31.77 -27.61
C PHE A 22 -2.55 -30.52 -26.73
N LEU A 23 -3.62 -30.14 -26.03
CA LEU A 23 -3.58 -29.05 -25.07
C LEU A 23 -2.91 -29.49 -23.76
N ALA A 24 -2.27 -28.55 -23.08
CA ALA A 24 -1.86 -28.75 -21.69
C ALA A 24 -3.12 -29.03 -20.81
N PRO A 25 -3.02 -29.93 -19.80
CA PRO A 25 -4.10 -30.16 -18.87
C PRO A 25 -4.34 -28.93 -17.98
N GLY A 26 -5.59 -28.68 -17.60
CA GLY A 26 -5.98 -27.55 -16.74
C GLY A 26 -7.34 -26.96 -17.10
N ASP A 27 -7.77 -25.96 -16.34
CA ASP A 27 -9.03 -25.23 -16.47
C ASP A 27 -8.89 -23.85 -17.14
N SER A 28 -7.65 -23.39 -17.34
CA SER A 28 -7.32 -22.19 -18.13
C SER A 28 -7.94 -22.21 -19.53
N ALA A 29 -8.15 -21.04 -20.12
CA ALA A 29 -8.58 -20.88 -21.51
C ALA A 29 -7.71 -21.71 -22.49
N MET A 30 -8.31 -22.28 -23.53
CA MET A 30 -7.61 -23.12 -24.52
C MET A 30 -6.35 -22.45 -25.07
N GLY A 31 -6.39 -21.15 -25.36
CA GLY A 31 -5.25 -20.40 -25.89
C GLY A 31 -4.01 -20.38 -24.98
N LEU A 32 -4.17 -20.41 -23.66
CA LEU A 32 -3.06 -20.50 -22.70
C LEU A 32 -2.48 -21.92 -22.58
N ARG A 33 -3.20 -22.91 -23.12
CA ARG A 33 -2.85 -24.33 -23.05
C ARG A 33 -2.30 -24.86 -24.37
N LEU A 34 -2.12 -24.00 -25.39
CA LEU A 34 -1.59 -24.38 -26.69
C LEU A 34 -0.12 -24.82 -26.58
N PRO A 35 0.30 -25.90 -27.26
CA PRO A 35 1.68 -26.40 -27.21
C PRO A 35 2.61 -25.60 -28.15
N LEU A 36 2.63 -24.27 -28.05
CA LEU A 36 3.34 -23.37 -28.97
C LEU A 36 4.84 -23.68 -29.10
N ASN A 37 5.49 -24.15 -28.03
CA ASN A 37 6.91 -24.55 -28.05
C ASN A 37 7.21 -25.77 -28.94
N SER A 38 6.19 -26.50 -29.38
CA SER A 38 6.34 -27.65 -30.28
C SER A 38 6.39 -27.25 -31.76
N LEU A 39 6.09 -25.98 -32.07
CA LEU A 39 6.14 -25.42 -33.43
C LEU A 39 7.60 -25.08 -33.80
N PRO A 40 7.94 -25.09 -35.10
CA PRO A 40 9.25 -24.67 -35.55
C PRO A 40 9.45 -23.18 -35.29
N TRP A 41 10.48 -22.84 -34.52
CA TRP A 41 10.85 -21.45 -34.30
C TRP A 41 11.70 -20.94 -35.46
N VAL A 42 11.31 -19.78 -35.98
CA VAL A 42 12.15 -18.98 -36.88
C VAL A 42 13.38 -18.48 -36.09
N PRO A 43 14.59 -18.51 -36.67
CA PRO A 43 15.80 -17.95 -36.06
C PRO A 43 15.56 -16.53 -35.54
N PHE A 44 16.24 -16.15 -34.46
CA PHE A 44 16.00 -14.84 -33.82
C PHE A 44 16.12 -13.70 -34.82
N GLU A 45 17.08 -13.74 -35.75
CA GLU A 45 17.35 -12.69 -36.75
C GLU A 45 16.25 -12.52 -37.81
N ASP A 46 15.46 -13.57 -38.07
CA ASP A 46 14.44 -13.61 -39.12
C ASP A 46 13.02 -13.40 -38.57
N ARG A 47 12.88 -13.16 -37.26
CA ARG A 47 11.57 -12.82 -36.67
C ARG A 47 11.19 -11.40 -37.08
N ASP A 48 9.89 -11.16 -37.28
CA ASP A 48 9.36 -9.80 -37.46
C ASP A 48 9.52 -9.02 -36.14
N HIS A 49 10.64 -8.29 -36.00
CA HIS A 49 10.99 -7.51 -34.80
C HIS A 49 10.23 -6.19 -34.82
N THR A 50 8.92 -6.25 -34.58
CA THR A 50 8.20 -5.03 -34.25
C THR A 50 8.28 -4.78 -32.75
N HIS A 51 8.97 -3.70 -32.41
CA HIS A 51 9.00 -3.15 -31.07
C HIS A 51 7.59 -2.72 -30.66
N GLU A 52 7.24 -2.88 -29.38
CA GLU A 52 6.02 -2.29 -28.84
C GLU A 52 6.07 -0.76 -29.04
N ARG A 53 4.92 -0.17 -29.40
CA ARG A 53 4.81 1.27 -29.67
C ARG A 53 5.25 2.07 -28.44
N SER A 54 6.17 3.03 -28.63
CA SER A 54 6.58 3.89 -27.54
C SER A 54 5.46 4.86 -27.15
N LEU A 55 5.27 5.08 -25.85
CA LEU A 55 4.30 6.09 -25.36
C LEU A 55 4.76 7.53 -25.56
N TYR A 56 5.96 7.74 -26.09
CA TYR A 56 6.48 9.03 -26.52
C TYR A 56 6.20 9.32 -28.00
N GLU A 57 5.70 8.34 -28.76
CA GLU A 57 5.29 8.53 -30.15
C GLU A 57 3.95 9.27 -30.22
N THR A 58 3.81 10.12 -31.25
CA THR A 58 2.52 10.74 -31.56
C THR A 58 1.64 9.72 -32.28
N VAL A 59 0.38 9.58 -31.86
CA VAL A 59 -0.57 8.65 -32.45
C VAL A 59 -1.76 9.40 -33.05
N GLU A 60 -2.15 8.98 -34.26
CA GLU A 60 -3.35 9.49 -34.92
C GLU A 60 -4.63 8.98 -34.21
N PRO A 61 -5.76 9.71 -34.35
CA PRO A 61 -7.06 9.22 -33.90
C PRO A 61 -7.40 7.85 -34.50
N LEU A 62 -8.14 7.03 -33.75
CA LEU A 62 -8.60 5.73 -34.23
C LEU A 62 -9.49 5.91 -35.47
N ALA A 63 -9.26 5.09 -36.50
CA ALA A 63 -10.11 5.06 -37.69
C ALA A 63 -11.51 4.48 -37.38
N ASP A 64 -12.45 4.66 -38.30
CA ASP A 64 -13.77 4.01 -38.23
C ASP A 64 -13.65 2.52 -38.60
N ILE A 65 -13.30 1.72 -37.59
CA ILE A 65 -13.08 0.27 -37.69
C ILE A 65 -14.37 -0.45 -38.11
N ASP A 66 -15.53 -0.02 -37.62
CA ASP A 66 -16.82 -0.64 -37.92
C ASP A 66 -17.16 -0.54 -39.41
N SER A 67 -16.91 0.62 -40.02
CA SER A 67 -17.09 0.82 -41.45
C SER A 67 -16.12 -0.03 -42.28
N GLU A 68 -14.88 -0.20 -41.82
CA GLU A 68 -13.89 -1.04 -42.51
C GLU A 68 -14.26 -2.52 -42.46
N ILE A 69 -14.63 -3.03 -41.28
CA ILE A 69 -15.10 -4.41 -41.10
C ILE A 69 -16.36 -4.65 -41.93
N SER A 70 -17.35 -3.76 -41.89
CA SER A 70 -18.56 -3.87 -42.70
C SER A 70 -18.25 -3.95 -44.19
N ARG A 71 -17.26 -3.18 -44.67
CA ARG A 71 -16.78 -3.24 -46.06
C ARG A 71 -16.20 -4.63 -46.37
N ARG A 72 -15.29 -5.15 -45.53
CA ARG A 72 -14.70 -6.50 -45.71
C ARG A 72 -15.77 -7.60 -45.78
N TYR A 73 -16.76 -7.57 -44.88
CA TYR A 73 -17.88 -8.53 -44.89
C TYR A 73 -18.76 -8.39 -46.14
N SER A 74 -19.00 -7.17 -46.60
CA SER A 74 -19.80 -6.93 -47.83
C SER A 74 -19.11 -7.46 -49.09
N THR A 75 -17.77 -7.42 -49.14
CA THR A 75 -16.99 -8.00 -50.24
C THR A 75 -17.09 -9.53 -50.22
N VAL A 76 -16.86 -10.15 -49.06
CA VAL A 76 -16.92 -11.62 -48.91
C VAL A 76 -18.32 -12.18 -49.15
N THR A 77 -19.38 -11.46 -48.76
CA THR A 77 -20.76 -11.90 -49.01
C THR A 77 -21.18 -11.77 -50.47
N LYS A 78 -20.64 -10.78 -51.22
CA LYS A 78 -20.86 -10.67 -52.67
C LYS A 78 -20.23 -11.84 -53.44
N ASP A 79 -19.04 -12.29 -53.04
CA ASP A 79 -18.40 -13.44 -53.68
C ASP A 79 -19.16 -14.75 -53.41
N LYS A 80 -19.75 -14.91 -52.22
CA LYS A 80 -20.57 -16.09 -51.89
C LYS A 80 -21.95 -16.15 -52.56
N THR A 81 -22.46 -15.07 -53.14
CA THR A 81 -23.75 -15.10 -53.85
C THR A 81 -23.68 -15.73 -55.25
N HIS A 82 -22.51 -16.16 -55.71
CA HIS A 82 -22.31 -16.82 -57.00
C HIS A 82 -21.59 -18.19 -56.96
N SER A 83 -21.52 -18.88 -55.82
CA SER A 83 -21.07 -20.28 -55.79
C SER A 83 -22.24 -21.24 -55.56
N ASN A 84 -22.60 -21.97 -56.61
CA ASN A 84 -23.46 -23.13 -56.50
C ASN A 84 -22.78 -24.19 -55.62
N GLU A 85 -23.58 -24.89 -54.83
CA GLU A 85 -23.21 -26.04 -54.01
C GLU A 85 -22.64 -27.18 -54.87
N MET A 86 -21.34 -27.17 -55.15
CA MET A 86 -20.47 -28.30 -55.53
C MET A 86 -19.17 -27.74 -56.14
N ASP A 87 -18.35 -27.07 -55.33
CA ASP A 87 -16.92 -26.85 -55.58
C ASP A 87 -16.30 -26.35 -54.27
N VAL A 88 -16.00 -27.30 -53.36
CA VAL A 88 -15.18 -27.04 -52.17
C VAL A 88 -13.96 -27.94 -52.26
N ALA A 89 -13.22 -27.79 -53.35
CA ALA A 89 -11.84 -28.22 -53.47
C ALA A 89 -11.20 -27.30 -54.52
N ASP A 90 -10.17 -26.58 -54.10
CA ASP A 90 -9.29 -25.74 -54.91
C ASP A 90 -9.88 -24.44 -55.50
N GLY A 91 -9.43 -23.31 -54.94
CA GLY A 91 -9.31 -22.07 -55.71
C GLY A 91 -10.17 -20.88 -55.28
N GLU A 92 -9.92 -20.34 -54.09
CA GLU A 92 -10.04 -18.89 -53.86
C GLU A 92 -8.75 -18.44 -53.17
N GLU A 93 -8.20 -17.27 -53.54
CA GLU A 93 -7.01 -16.67 -52.94
C GLU A 93 -7.23 -16.39 -51.45
N VAL A 94 -7.13 -17.44 -50.63
CA VAL A 94 -6.85 -17.32 -49.21
C VAL A 94 -5.53 -16.58 -49.15
N ALA A 95 -5.52 -15.37 -48.58
CA ALA A 95 -4.35 -14.52 -48.39
C ALA A 95 -3.10 -15.40 -48.23
N ALA A 96 -2.28 -15.45 -49.28
CA ALA A 96 -1.33 -16.54 -49.53
C ALA A 96 -0.65 -16.98 -48.23
N ALA A 97 -0.72 -18.26 -47.84
CA ALA A 97 0.02 -18.73 -46.68
C ALA A 97 1.48 -18.26 -46.80
N ASP A 98 2.01 -17.57 -45.79
CA ASP A 98 3.40 -17.15 -45.80
C ASP A 98 4.26 -18.40 -45.54
N PRO A 99 4.92 -19.01 -46.55
CA PRO A 99 5.49 -20.34 -46.40
C PRO A 99 6.69 -20.35 -45.44
N GLU A 100 7.29 -19.18 -45.20
CA GLU A 100 8.48 -19.03 -44.35
C GLU A 100 8.16 -18.71 -42.89
N PHE A 101 6.93 -18.28 -42.56
CA PHE A 101 6.58 -17.83 -41.21
C PHE A 101 5.47 -18.64 -40.55
N THR A 102 5.82 -19.40 -39.51
CA THR A 102 4.85 -20.08 -38.63
C THR A 102 4.51 -19.19 -37.43
N PRO A 103 3.32 -18.58 -37.37
CA PRO A 103 2.92 -17.76 -36.24
C PRO A 103 2.78 -18.59 -34.97
N HIS A 104 3.34 -18.07 -33.88
CA HIS A 104 3.20 -18.66 -32.54
C HIS A 104 2.05 -18.03 -31.76
N THR A 105 1.02 -17.57 -32.47
CA THR A 105 -0.18 -16.96 -31.91
C THR A 105 -1.40 -17.49 -32.65
N ALA A 106 -2.50 -17.70 -31.92
CA ALA A 106 -3.75 -18.18 -32.51
C ALA A 106 -4.97 -17.51 -31.85
N LEU A 107 -5.97 -17.21 -32.69
CA LEU A 107 -7.33 -16.97 -32.24
C LEU A 107 -7.98 -18.34 -31.98
N CYS A 108 -8.49 -18.54 -30.78
CA CYS A 108 -9.02 -19.82 -30.34
C CYS A 108 -10.51 -19.70 -30.06
N VAL A 109 -11.31 -20.60 -30.63
CA VAL A 109 -12.77 -20.62 -30.44
C VAL A 109 -13.15 -21.97 -29.85
N GLU A 110 -13.71 -21.97 -28.64
CA GLU A 110 -14.03 -23.19 -27.89
C GLU A 110 -15.44 -23.10 -27.28
N THR A 111 -16.24 -24.15 -27.43
CA THR A 111 -17.48 -24.29 -26.67
C THR A 111 -17.20 -24.90 -25.31
N ARG A 112 -17.34 -24.12 -24.23
CA ARG A 112 -17.10 -24.57 -22.85
C ARG A 112 -18.35 -24.31 -22.01
N GLY A 113 -18.89 -25.35 -21.38
CA GLY A 113 -20.08 -25.25 -20.53
C GLY A 113 -21.32 -24.68 -21.25
N GLY A 114 -21.48 -24.98 -22.55
CA GLY A 114 -22.59 -24.47 -23.36
C GLY A 114 -22.46 -23.00 -23.79
N ARG A 115 -21.31 -22.36 -23.56
CA ARG A 115 -21.00 -20.99 -24.00
C ARG A 115 -19.88 -21.00 -25.03
N MET A 116 -19.95 -20.09 -25.99
CA MET A 116 -18.87 -19.88 -26.96
C MET A 116 -17.80 -18.97 -26.35
N HIS A 117 -16.60 -19.48 -26.18
CA HIS A 117 -15.44 -18.70 -25.72
C HIS A 117 -14.55 -18.38 -26.91
N VAL A 118 -14.12 -17.12 -26.99
CA VAL A 118 -13.17 -16.65 -28.00
C VAL A 118 -11.95 -16.09 -27.28
N PHE A 119 -10.84 -16.80 -27.40
CA PHE A 119 -9.56 -16.41 -26.84
C PHE A 119 -8.77 -15.56 -27.82
N LEU A 120 -8.41 -14.35 -27.40
CA LEU A 120 -7.63 -13.42 -28.19
C LEU A 120 -6.13 -13.65 -27.99
N PRO A 121 -5.36 -13.77 -29.09
CA PRO A 121 -3.89 -13.79 -29.03
C PRO A 121 -3.34 -12.41 -28.64
N PRO A 122 -2.06 -12.32 -28.22
CA PRO A 122 -1.42 -11.02 -28.01
C PRO A 122 -1.30 -10.25 -29.33
N THR A 123 -1.44 -8.94 -29.24
CA THR A 123 -1.29 -7.99 -30.36
C THR A 123 -0.35 -6.86 -29.97
N ASN A 124 0.44 -6.36 -30.92
CA ASN A 124 1.46 -5.33 -30.63
C ASN A 124 0.89 -3.89 -30.63
N THR A 125 -0.24 -3.66 -31.31
CA THR A 125 -0.88 -2.34 -31.42
C THR A 125 -2.36 -2.41 -31.07
N LEU A 126 -2.93 -1.28 -30.60
CA LEU A 126 -4.35 -1.21 -30.24
C LEU A 126 -5.24 -1.42 -31.47
N GLU A 127 -4.84 -0.91 -32.63
CA GLU A 127 -5.58 -1.01 -33.88
C GLU A 127 -5.84 -2.47 -34.26
N HIS A 128 -4.83 -3.33 -34.14
CA HIS A 128 -4.98 -4.77 -34.42
C HIS A 128 -5.87 -5.46 -33.39
N TYR A 129 -5.79 -5.08 -32.12
CA TYR A 129 -6.67 -5.62 -31.09
C TYR A 129 -8.15 -5.29 -31.39
N LEU A 130 -8.42 -4.02 -31.71
CA LEU A 130 -9.77 -3.55 -32.04
C LEU A 130 -10.30 -4.17 -33.33
N ASP A 131 -9.46 -4.39 -34.33
CA ASP A 131 -9.86 -5.08 -35.57
C ASP A 131 -10.34 -6.52 -35.31
N ILE A 132 -9.66 -7.26 -34.43
CA ILE A 132 -10.10 -8.60 -33.98
C ILE A 132 -11.43 -8.49 -33.23
N ILE A 133 -11.54 -7.59 -32.24
CA ILE A 133 -12.76 -7.42 -31.45
C ILE A 133 -13.95 -7.07 -32.35
N ALA A 134 -13.82 -6.07 -33.22
CA ALA A 134 -14.88 -5.66 -34.14
C ALA A 134 -15.28 -6.79 -35.09
N SER A 135 -14.32 -7.59 -35.56
CA SER A 135 -14.59 -8.79 -36.37
C SER A 135 -15.39 -9.85 -35.59
N ILE A 136 -15.07 -10.07 -34.32
CA ILE A 136 -15.81 -10.98 -33.43
C ILE A 136 -17.22 -10.45 -33.18
N GLU A 137 -17.38 -9.16 -32.89
CA GLU A 137 -18.69 -8.53 -32.66
C GLU A 137 -19.59 -8.60 -33.89
N ALA A 138 -19.04 -8.32 -35.08
CA ALA A 138 -19.76 -8.45 -36.34
C ALA A 138 -20.22 -9.90 -36.58
N THR A 139 -19.34 -10.88 -36.31
CA THR A 139 -19.66 -12.32 -36.42
C THR A 139 -20.76 -12.71 -35.43
N ALA A 140 -20.61 -12.35 -34.15
CA ALA A 140 -21.55 -12.66 -33.09
C ALA A 140 -22.94 -12.08 -33.38
N ARG A 141 -22.99 -10.86 -33.93
CA ARG A 141 -24.23 -10.20 -34.38
C ARG A 141 -24.87 -10.92 -35.56
N ALA A 142 -24.09 -11.27 -36.58
CA ALA A 142 -24.58 -11.96 -37.77
C ALA A 142 -25.15 -13.35 -37.43
N LEU A 143 -24.44 -14.10 -36.58
CA LEU A 143 -24.85 -15.45 -36.14
C LEU A 143 -25.89 -15.42 -35.02
N LYS A 144 -26.08 -14.27 -34.36
CA LYS A 144 -26.89 -14.12 -33.14
C LYS A 144 -26.44 -15.04 -32.00
N ILE A 145 -25.12 -15.26 -31.89
CA ILE A 145 -24.50 -16.10 -30.87
C ILE A 145 -23.70 -15.21 -29.93
N PRO A 146 -24.03 -15.13 -28.64
CA PRO A 146 -23.22 -14.42 -27.67
C PRO A 146 -21.90 -15.16 -27.41
N VAL A 147 -20.82 -14.40 -27.23
CA VAL A 147 -19.48 -14.92 -26.98
C VAL A 147 -18.91 -14.41 -25.66
N VAL A 148 -18.08 -15.22 -25.02
CA VAL A 148 -17.25 -14.83 -23.87
C VAL A 148 -15.84 -14.54 -24.40
N ILE A 149 -15.39 -13.31 -24.21
CA ILE A 149 -14.04 -12.88 -24.60
C ILE A 149 -13.07 -13.24 -23.49
N GLU A 150 -11.96 -13.89 -23.86
CA GLU A 150 -10.88 -14.25 -22.96
C GLU A 150 -9.51 -14.09 -23.63
N GLY A 151 -8.43 -14.27 -22.88
CA GLY A 151 -7.07 -14.22 -23.40
C GLY A 151 -6.34 -12.92 -23.13
N TYR A 152 -5.49 -12.51 -24.05
CA TYR A 152 -4.60 -11.38 -23.84
C TYR A 152 -5.37 -10.05 -23.86
N GLN A 153 -4.92 -9.12 -23.01
CA GLN A 153 -5.45 -7.77 -22.94
C GLN A 153 -4.96 -6.91 -24.11
N PRO A 154 -5.64 -5.80 -24.44
CA PRO A 154 -5.12 -4.86 -25.43
C PRO A 154 -3.75 -4.31 -24.99
N PRO A 155 -2.79 -4.12 -25.93
CA PRO A 155 -1.50 -3.50 -25.63
C PRO A 155 -1.71 -2.07 -25.12
N HIS A 156 -0.82 -1.58 -24.25
CA HIS A 156 -0.97 -0.26 -23.63
C HIS A 156 -1.08 0.86 -24.68
N ASP A 157 -2.08 1.75 -24.55
CA ASP A 157 -2.32 2.84 -25.49
C ASP A 157 -3.10 3.96 -24.80
N LEU A 158 -2.70 5.22 -25.03
CA LEU A 158 -3.26 6.41 -24.39
C LEU A 158 -4.69 6.73 -24.84
N ARG A 159 -5.15 6.17 -25.97
CA ARG A 159 -6.52 6.33 -26.48
C ARG A 159 -7.52 5.40 -25.78
N LEU A 160 -7.04 4.45 -24.96
CA LEU A 160 -7.88 3.48 -24.24
C LEU A 160 -7.91 3.76 -22.74
N THR A 161 -9.11 3.93 -22.20
CA THR A 161 -9.34 3.97 -20.74
C THR A 161 -9.55 2.55 -20.21
N ARG A 162 -8.92 2.20 -19.09
CA ARG A 162 -8.98 0.85 -18.50
C ARG A 162 -9.41 0.91 -17.04
N LEU A 163 -10.16 -0.09 -16.60
CA LEU A 163 -10.47 -0.35 -15.19
C LEU A 163 -10.18 -1.82 -14.86
N PRO A 164 -8.89 -2.23 -14.75
CA PRO A 164 -8.55 -3.59 -14.36
C PRO A 164 -9.09 -3.91 -12.96
N VAL A 165 -9.76 -5.05 -12.83
CA VAL A 165 -10.22 -5.60 -11.55
C VAL A 165 -9.61 -6.99 -11.38
N THR A 166 -8.74 -7.15 -10.40
CA THR A 166 -7.97 -8.39 -10.18
C THR A 166 -8.25 -8.97 -8.80
N PRO A 167 -8.43 -10.30 -8.68
CA PRO A 167 -8.58 -10.94 -7.38
C PRO A 167 -7.22 -11.03 -6.68
N ASP A 168 -7.19 -10.67 -5.40
CA ASP A 168 -6.06 -10.86 -4.51
C ASP A 168 -6.47 -11.69 -3.28
N PRO A 169 -5.54 -12.31 -2.54
CA PRO A 169 -5.90 -13.09 -1.36
C PRO A 169 -6.67 -12.26 -0.31
N GLY A 170 -7.99 -12.48 -0.25
CA GLY A 170 -8.89 -11.82 0.70
C GLY A 170 -9.38 -10.42 0.31
N VAL A 171 -8.98 -9.89 -0.85
CA VAL A 171 -9.40 -8.56 -1.36
C VAL A 171 -9.53 -8.59 -2.90
N ILE A 172 -10.05 -7.52 -3.49
CA ILE A 172 -9.89 -7.27 -4.93
C ILE A 172 -9.09 -5.99 -5.11
N GLU A 173 -8.24 -5.95 -6.12
CA GLU A 173 -7.54 -4.75 -6.55
C GLU A 173 -8.31 -4.13 -7.72
N VAL A 174 -8.60 -2.83 -7.63
CA VAL A 174 -9.25 -2.07 -8.70
C VAL A 174 -8.31 -0.94 -9.10
N ASN A 175 -7.77 -1.03 -10.30
CA ASN A 175 -6.90 -0.01 -10.87
C ASN A 175 -7.75 1.07 -11.55
N ILE A 176 -7.87 2.23 -10.92
CA ILE A 176 -8.69 3.34 -11.44
C ILE A 176 -7.92 4.09 -12.54
N HIS A 177 -8.61 4.41 -13.62
CA HIS A 177 -8.07 5.23 -14.70
C HIS A 177 -7.75 6.67 -14.25
N PRO A 178 -6.86 7.38 -14.97
CA PRO A 178 -6.53 8.77 -14.66
C PRO A 178 -7.76 9.69 -14.66
N ALA A 179 -7.82 10.60 -13.69
CA ALA A 179 -8.86 11.62 -13.61
C ALA A 179 -8.33 12.98 -14.11
N PRO A 180 -8.91 13.58 -15.17
CA PRO A 180 -8.40 14.83 -15.75
C PRO A 180 -8.70 16.07 -14.91
N SER A 181 -9.64 15.99 -13.97
CA SER A 181 -10.05 17.09 -13.10
C SER A 181 -10.36 16.61 -11.69
N TRP A 182 -10.48 17.56 -10.75
CA TRP A 182 -10.93 17.25 -9.39
C TRP A 182 -12.34 16.66 -9.37
N ASP A 183 -13.27 17.23 -10.15
CA ASP A 183 -14.65 16.73 -10.22
C ASP A 183 -14.72 15.30 -10.75
N ALA A 184 -13.90 14.95 -11.75
CA ALA A 184 -13.79 13.59 -12.25
C ALA A 184 -13.23 12.64 -11.18
N LEU A 185 -12.22 13.06 -10.43
CA LEU A 185 -11.65 12.28 -9.32
C LEU A 185 -12.71 12.02 -8.24
N VAL A 186 -13.45 13.06 -7.82
CA VAL A 186 -14.54 12.95 -6.85
C VAL A 186 -15.61 12.00 -7.35
N HIS A 187 -16.05 12.15 -8.60
CA HIS A 187 -17.05 11.27 -9.21
C HIS A 187 -16.59 9.80 -9.24
N ASN A 188 -15.37 9.55 -9.71
CA ASN A 188 -14.80 8.20 -9.83
C ASN A 188 -14.66 7.53 -8.45
N THR A 189 -14.08 8.23 -7.47
CA THR A 189 -13.89 7.69 -6.12
C THR A 189 -15.23 7.42 -5.44
N THR A 190 -16.16 8.38 -5.44
CA THR A 190 -17.48 8.18 -4.79
C THR A 190 -18.29 7.06 -5.45
N THR A 191 -18.25 6.98 -6.79
CA THR A 191 -18.90 5.88 -7.54
C THR A 191 -18.27 4.54 -7.19
N LEU A 192 -16.94 4.43 -7.11
CA LEU A 192 -16.27 3.18 -6.76
C LEU A 192 -16.68 2.68 -5.37
N TYR A 193 -16.66 3.55 -4.36
CA TYR A 193 -17.10 3.19 -3.01
C TYR A 193 -18.56 2.74 -2.98
N GLU A 194 -19.44 3.43 -3.72
CA GLU A 194 -20.86 3.06 -3.79
C GLU A 194 -21.07 1.72 -4.51
N GLN A 195 -20.40 1.48 -5.64
CA GLN A 195 -20.47 0.19 -6.34
C GLN A 195 -19.92 -0.94 -5.50
N ALA A 196 -18.79 -0.73 -4.80
CA ALA A 196 -18.27 -1.70 -3.84
C ALA A 196 -19.32 -2.06 -2.79
N ARG A 197 -19.97 -1.06 -2.17
CA ARG A 197 -21.05 -1.25 -1.20
C ARG A 197 -22.24 -2.04 -1.79
N LEU A 198 -22.70 -1.69 -2.98
CA LEU A 198 -23.80 -2.39 -3.67
C LEU A 198 -23.47 -3.85 -3.98
N THR A 199 -22.19 -4.16 -4.23
CA THR A 199 -21.67 -5.52 -4.42
C THR A 199 -21.28 -6.24 -3.12
N ARG A 200 -21.56 -5.67 -1.95
CA ARG A 200 -21.23 -6.22 -0.62
C ARG A 200 -19.73 -6.31 -0.34
N LEU A 201 -18.93 -5.46 -0.97
CA LEU A 201 -17.53 -5.22 -0.64
C LEU A 201 -17.42 -4.02 0.31
N ALA A 202 -16.41 -4.03 1.17
CA ALA A 202 -16.11 -2.97 2.13
C ALA A 202 -14.63 -2.61 2.10
N ALA A 203 -14.31 -1.34 2.40
CA ALA A 203 -12.94 -0.83 2.52
C ALA A 203 -12.34 -1.04 3.92
N GLU A 204 -13.10 -1.65 4.83
CA GLU A 204 -12.77 -1.82 6.24
C GLU A 204 -13.12 -3.22 6.73
N LYS A 205 -12.50 -3.64 7.83
CA LYS A 205 -12.83 -4.89 8.54
C LYS A 205 -12.67 -4.72 10.04
N PHE A 206 -13.29 -5.63 10.78
CA PHE A 206 -13.08 -5.76 12.22
C PHE A 206 -12.14 -6.92 12.52
N MET A 207 -11.21 -6.70 13.45
CA MET A 207 -10.37 -7.73 14.03
C MET A 207 -11.13 -8.49 15.13
N LEU A 208 -10.61 -9.65 15.57
CA LEU A 208 -11.23 -10.47 16.62
C LEU A 208 -11.46 -9.69 17.92
N ASP A 209 -10.57 -8.76 18.24
CA ASP A 209 -10.63 -7.91 19.43
C ASP A 209 -11.59 -6.72 19.29
N GLY A 210 -12.29 -6.61 18.16
CA GLY A 210 -13.16 -5.49 17.82
C GLY A 210 -12.44 -4.26 17.29
N ARG A 211 -11.11 -4.30 17.06
CA ARG A 211 -10.39 -3.20 16.43
C ARG A 211 -10.87 -2.99 15.00
N HIS A 212 -11.09 -1.72 14.66
CA HIS A 212 -11.46 -1.31 13.31
C HIS A 212 -10.18 -1.06 12.51
N THR A 213 -10.05 -1.64 11.32
CA THR A 213 -8.84 -1.52 10.48
C THR A 213 -9.22 -1.55 9.01
N GLY A 214 -8.34 -1.10 8.12
CA GLY A 214 -8.52 -1.31 6.68
C GLY A 214 -8.47 -2.79 6.30
N THR A 215 -8.86 -3.11 5.07
CA THR A 215 -8.89 -4.51 4.60
C THR A 215 -7.51 -5.20 4.63
N GLY A 216 -6.43 -4.42 4.69
CA GLY A 216 -5.05 -4.86 4.47
C GLY A 216 -4.60 -4.69 3.02
N GLY A 217 -5.50 -4.29 2.11
CA GLY A 217 -5.14 -3.82 0.77
C GLY A 217 -4.65 -2.38 0.79
N GLY A 218 -3.62 -2.08 0.00
CA GLY A 218 -3.12 -0.71 -0.19
C GLY A 218 -4.09 0.15 -1.00
N ASN A 219 -3.96 1.47 -0.85
CA ASN A 219 -4.60 2.50 -1.68
C ASN A 219 -3.50 3.30 -2.38
N HIS A 220 -2.73 2.62 -3.23
CA HIS A 220 -1.59 3.22 -3.89
C HIS A 220 -2.03 4.42 -4.73
N VAL A 221 -1.40 5.57 -4.52
CA VAL A 221 -1.71 6.78 -5.29
C VAL A 221 -0.69 6.95 -6.40
N THR A 222 -1.16 7.04 -7.63
CA THR A 222 -0.30 7.25 -8.80
C THR A 222 -0.35 8.71 -9.25
N LEU A 223 0.81 9.33 -9.41
CA LEU A 223 0.99 10.68 -9.92
C LEU A 223 1.70 10.65 -11.27
N GLY A 224 1.19 11.41 -12.24
CA GLY A 224 1.75 11.45 -13.59
C GLY A 224 1.07 12.50 -14.48
N GLY A 225 1.53 12.58 -15.72
CA GLY A 225 0.89 13.37 -16.79
C GLY A 225 -0.09 12.52 -17.61
N ILE A 226 -0.80 13.16 -18.55
CA ILE A 226 -1.62 12.45 -19.55
C ILE A 226 -0.72 11.61 -20.45
N THR A 227 0.44 12.16 -20.83
CA THR A 227 1.52 11.46 -21.50
C THR A 227 2.72 11.31 -20.54
N PRO A 228 3.61 10.32 -20.75
CA PRO A 228 4.84 10.24 -19.98
C PRO A 228 5.68 11.52 -20.08
N ALA A 229 5.75 12.14 -21.28
CA ALA A 229 6.46 13.39 -21.50
C ALA A 229 5.91 14.57 -20.68
N ASP A 230 4.59 14.56 -20.39
CA ASP A 230 3.94 15.57 -19.55
C ASP A 230 4.08 15.31 -18.04
N SER A 231 4.74 14.21 -17.64
CA SER A 231 4.92 13.90 -16.23
C SER A 231 5.66 15.03 -15.50
N PRO A 232 5.08 15.61 -14.44
CA PRO A 232 5.75 16.69 -13.70
C PRO A 232 7.04 16.21 -13.01
N ILE A 233 7.12 14.91 -12.70
CA ILE A 233 8.28 14.31 -12.02
C ILE A 233 9.44 14.13 -13.01
N LEU A 234 9.14 13.71 -14.25
CA LEU A 234 10.17 13.57 -15.30
C LEU A 234 10.66 14.93 -15.79
N ARG A 235 9.74 15.90 -15.95
CA ARG A 235 10.08 17.26 -16.38
C ARG A 235 10.92 17.98 -15.35
N ARG A 236 10.61 17.80 -14.05
CA ARG A 236 11.33 18.45 -12.95
C ARG A 236 11.79 17.47 -11.88
N PRO A 237 13.06 17.02 -11.92
CA PRO A 237 13.64 16.15 -10.89
C PRO A 237 13.58 16.74 -9.47
N ASP A 238 13.65 18.07 -9.34
CA ASP A 238 13.58 18.76 -8.05
C ASP A 238 12.23 18.62 -7.33
N LEU A 239 11.17 18.24 -8.04
CA LEU A 239 9.86 17.96 -7.47
C LEU A 239 9.90 16.67 -6.64
N LEU A 240 10.49 15.59 -7.18
CA LEU A 240 10.59 14.33 -6.44
C LEU A 240 11.56 14.47 -5.26
N ARG A 241 12.65 15.22 -5.40
CA ARG A 241 13.47 15.62 -4.26
C ARG A 241 12.64 16.31 -3.17
N SER A 242 11.83 17.30 -3.56
CA SER A 242 11.00 18.05 -2.61
C SER A 242 10.03 17.13 -1.86
N LEU A 243 9.37 16.21 -2.57
CA LEU A 243 8.47 15.22 -1.98
C LEU A 243 9.21 14.30 -1.01
N ILE A 244 10.34 13.72 -1.41
CA ILE A 244 11.13 12.82 -0.55
C ILE A 244 11.62 13.56 0.70
N THR A 245 12.21 14.76 0.55
CA THR A 245 12.69 15.55 1.69
C THR A 245 11.55 15.91 2.62
N TYR A 246 10.38 16.30 2.10
CA TYR A 246 9.24 16.68 2.92
C TYR A 246 8.65 15.49 3.69
N TRP A 247 8.49 14.32 3.04
CA TRP A 247 8.11 13.08 3.72
C TRP A 247 9.16 12.67 4.77
N GLN A 248 10.44 12.86 4.47
CA GLN A 248 11.52 12.55 5.40
C GLN A 248 11.40 13.43 6.66
N HIS A 249 11.05 14.70 6.50
CA HIS A 249 10.85 15.65 7.61
C HIS A 249 9.56 15.42 8.40
N HIS A 250 8.52 14.88 7.75
CA HIS A 250 7.21 14.68 8.34
C HIS A 250 6.80 13.20 8.36
N PRO A 251 7.26 12.42 9.37
CA PRO A 251 6.92 11.00 9.50
C PRO A 251 5.42 10.69 9.55
N SER A 252 4.58 11.66 9.92
CA SER A 252 3.11 11.49 9.85
C SER A 252 2.61 11.15 8.46
N LEU A 253 3.26 11.66 7.40
CA LEU A 253 2.87 11.37 6.02
C LEU A 253 3.09 9.89 5.63
N SER A 254 3.96 9.18 6.34
CA SER A 254 4.20 7.74 6.17
C SER A 254 3.36 6.90 7.13
N TYR A 255 3.17 7.35 8.37
CA TYR A 255 2.64 6.52 9.46
C TYR A 255 1.15 6.70 9.73
N LEU A 256 0.58 7.88 9.43
CA LEU A 256 -0.84 8.16 9.65
C LEU A 256 -1.73 7.41 8.66
N PHE A 257 -1.27 7.32 7.40
CA PHE A 257 -2.07 6.76 6.31
C PHE A 257 -1.76 5.30 6.02
N SER A 258 -0.73 4.71 6.64
CA SER A 258 -0.34 3.32 6.41
C SER A 258 -1.13 2.33 7.26
N GLY A 259 -1.15 1.08 6.80
CA GLY A 259 -1.77 -0.02 7.52
C GLY A 259 -0.99 -0.45 8.77
N LEU A 260 -1.35 -1.60 9.33
CA LEU A 260 -0.71 -2.11 10.56
C LEU A 260 0.77 -2.52 10.35
N PHE A 261 1.13 -2.95 9.14
CA PHE A 261 2.47 -3.44 8.84
C PHE A 261 3.39 -2.32 8.38
N ILE A 262 4.11 -1.72 9.32
CA ILE A 262 5.09 -0.65 9.10
C ILE A 262 6.50 -1.04 9.56
N GLY A 263 7.50 -0.27 9.15
CA GLY A 263 8.91 -0.50 9.46
C GLY A 263 9.73 -0.99 8.27
N PRO A 264 11.01 -1.31 8.47
CA PRO A 264 11.99 -1.56 7.39
C PRO A 264 11.68 -2.78 6.52
N THR A 265 10.88 -3.72 7.04
CA THR A 265 10.45 -4.94 6.34
C THR A 265 9.07 -4.83 5.72
N SER A 266 8.43 -3.65 5.81
CA SER A 266 7.06 -3.42 5.32
C SER A 266 6.96 -3.51 3.79
N GLN A 267 5.75 -3.30 3.27
CA GLN A 267 5.52 -3.24 1.82
C GLN A 267 5.99 -1.92 1.18
N ALA A 268 6.18 -0.89 2.00
CA ALA A 268 6.51 0.47 1.59
C ALA A 268 7.30 1.19 2.70
N PRO A 269 8.50 0.69 3.06
CA PRO A 269 9.32 1.28 4.10
C PRO A 269 9.80 2.66 3.68
N ARG A 270 10.01 3.52 4.69
CA ARG A 270 10.66 4.81 4.46
C ARG A 270 12.13 4.59 4.10
N VAL A 271 12.69 5.53 3.34
CA VAL A 271 14.10 5.50 2.92
C VAL A 271 15.08 5.53 4.11
N ASP A 272 14.65 6.05 5.26
CA ASP A 272 15.47 6.21 6.48
C ASP A 272 15.23 5.17 7.58
N GLU A 273 14.50 4.08 7.30
CA GLU A 273 14.24 3.02 8.28
C GLU A 273 15.14 1.79 8.16
N ALA A 274 15.72 1.55 6.98
CA ALA A 274 16.38 0.28 6.66
C ALA A 274 17.91 0.31 6.76
N ARG A 275 18.57 1.18 5.99
CA ARG A 275 20.03 1.24 5.91
C ARG A 275 20.55 2.57 6.48
N ASN A 276 21.53 2.48 7.38
CA ASN A 276 22.06 3.63 8.13
C ASN A 276 22.72 4.71 7.25
N ASP A 277 23.21 4.35 6.07
CA ASP A 277 23.89 5.22 5.11
C ASP A 277 22.96 5.77 4.01
N SER A 278 21.70 5.32 3.92
CA SER A 278 20.79 5.69 2.81
C SER A 278 20.59 7.20 2.69
N LEU A 279 20.49 7.91 3.81
CA LEU A 279 20.32 9.37 3.77
C LEU A 279 21.57 10.11 3.29
N TYR A 280 22.77 9.57 3.54
CA TYR A 280 24.02 10.16 3.06
C TYR A 280 24.14 9.99 1.54
N GLU A 281 23.88 8.79 1.02
CA GLU A 281 23.88 8.53 -0.43
C GLU A 281 22.77 9.32 -1.15
N LEU A 282 21.60 9.47 -0.51
CA LEU A 282 20.51 10.30 -1.03
C LEU A 282 20.86 11.78 -1.11
N GLU A 283 21.61 12.31 -0.13
CA GLU A 283 22.13 13.69 -0.19
C GLU A 283 23.10 13.88 -1.36
N ILE A 284 23.95 12.89 -1.67
CA ILE A 284 24.82 12.93 -2.85
C ILE A 284 23.97 12.94 -4.12
N ALA A 285 22.96 12.07 -4.23
CA ALA A 285 22.06 12.05 -5.38
C ALA A 285 21.34 13.40 -5.57
N PHE A 286 20.89 14.03 -4.48
CA PHE A 286 20.25 15.36 -4.53
C PHE A 286 21.19 16.48 -4.98
N GLN A 287 22.50 16.37 -4.77
CA GLN A 287 23.48 17.32 -5.30
C GLN A 287 23.65 17.22 -6.82
N GLN A 288 23.36 16.04 -7.40
CA GLN A 288 23.42 15.82 -8.85
C GLN A 288 22.09 16.17 -9.55
N MET A 289 21.05 16.53 -8.81
CA MET A 289 19.77 16.91 -9.39
C MET A 289 19.79 18.37 -9.87
N PRO A 290 19.60 18.62 -11.17
CA PRO A 290 19.46 19.97 -11.70
C PRO A 290 18.16 20.63 -11.22
N ASP A 291 18.16 21.96 -11.27
CA ASP A 291 17.01 22.79 -10.91
C ASP A 291 16.09 23.02 -12.12
N GLY A 292 14.78 23.10 -11.86
CA GLY A 292 13.81 23.45 -12.90
C GLY A 292 13.56 22.32 -13.89
N GLU A 293 13.19 22.70 -15.13
CA GLU A 293 12.87 21.75 -16.19
C GLU A 293 14.12 21.21 -16.88
N VAL A 294 14.12 19.90 -17.17
CA VAL A 294 15.31 19.19 -17.67
C VAL A 294 14.95 18.37 -18.91
N PRO A 295 15.70 18.50 -20.03
CA PRO A 295 15.47 17.71 -21.24
C PRO A 295 16.08 16.30 -21.16
N ALA A 296 16.01 15.66 -19.99
CA ALA A 296 16.55 14.33 -19.71
C ALA A 296 15.61 13.56 -18.77
N PRO A 297 14.46 13.04 -19.27
CA PRO A 297 13.45 12.40 -18.43
C PRO A 297 13.98 11.19 -17.65
N TRP A 298 14.99 10.49 -18.19
CA TRP A 298 15.62 9.34 -17.55
C TRP A 298 16.45 9.69 -16.29
N LEU A 299 16.85 10.96 -16.11
CA LEU A 299 17.82 11.36 -15.10
C LEU A 299 17.32 11.10 -13.68
N VAL A 300 16.07 11.49 -13.38
CA VAL A 300 15.48 11.35 -12.05
C VAL A 300 15.42 9.89 -11.59
N ASP A 301 15.04 8.99 -12.50
CA ASP A 301 15.01 7.55 -12.25
C ASP A 301 16.42 7.01 -11.98
N ARG A 302 17.39 7.34 -12.85
CA ARG A 302 18.77 6.85 -12.70
C ARG A 302 19.45 7.30 -11.41
N LEU A 303 19.17 8.52 -10.95
CA LEU A 303 19.72 9.03 -9.69
C LEU A 303 19.12 8.35 -8.46
N LEU A 304 17.85 7.92 -8.51
CA LEU A 304 17.11 7.47 -7.34
C LEU A 304 16.80 5.97 -7.29
N ARG A 305 16.87 5.25 -8.40
CA ARG A 305 16.42 3.85 -8.52
C ARG A 305 17.06 2.89 -7.53
N ASN A 306 18.33 3.09 -7.18
CA ASN A 306 19.04 2.22 -6.25
C ASN A 306 18.94 2.69 -4.78
N LEU A 307 18.32 3.86 -4.56
CA LEU A 307 18.14 4.49 -3.26
C LEU A 307 16.70 4.30 -2.76
N LEU A 308 15.71 4.38 -3.66
CA LEU A 308 14.30 4.16 -3.38
C LEU A 308 13.93 2.67 -3.52
N VAL A 309 14.51 1.85 -2.66
CA VAL A 309 14.33 0.39 -2.64
C VAL A 309 14.09 -0.13 -1.24
N ASP A 310 13.47 -1.30 -1.12
CA ASP A 310 13.44 -2.05 0.14
C ASP A 310 14.82 -2.65 0.49
N MET A 311 14.90 -3.34 1.64
CA MET A 311 16.12 -4.02 2.08
C MET A 311 16.65 -5.11 1.12
N THR A 312 15.82 -5.57 0.17
CA THR A 312 16.19 -6.57 -0.85
C THR A 312 16.60 -5.95 -2.18
N GLY A 313 16.54 -4.61 -2.29
CA GLY A 313 16.82 -3.90 -3.53
C GLY A 313 15.61 -3.79 -4.47
N ASN A 314 14.39 -4.05 -3.99
CA ASN A 314 13.18 -4.00 -4.80
C ASN A 314 12.58 -2.59 -4.84
N THR A 315 12.50 -2.01 -6.04
CA THR A 315 11.95 -0.68 -6.33
C THR A 315 10.43 -0.60 -6.20
N HIS A 316 9.73 -1.71 -6.46
CA HIS A 316 8.29 -1.82 -6.31
C HIS A 316 7.86 -1.86 -4.84
N ARG A 317 8.81 -2.09 -3.91
CA ARG A 317 8.56 -2.18 -2.46
C ARG A 317 9.10 -0.97 -1.71
N SER A 318 9.16 0.21 -2.31
CA SER A 318 9.53 1.44 -1.64
C SER A 318 8.32 2.36 -1.43
N GLU A 319 8.40 3.27 -0.45
CA GLU A 319 7.36 4.27 -0.20
C GLU A 319 7.07 5.14 -1.43
N PHE A 320 8.15 5.61 -2.09
CA PHE A 320 8.13 6.31 -3.38
C PHE A 320 8.55 5.34 -4.48
N CYS A 321 7.60 4.58 -5.01
CA CYS A 321 7.84 3.60 -6.05
C CYS A 321 8.03 4.30 -7.41
N ILE A 322 9.24 4.18 -7.94
CA ILE A 322 9.62 4.73 -9.25
C ILE A 322 9.71 3.66 -10.34
N ASP A 323 9.17 2.47 -10.08
CA ASP A 323 9.30 1.35 -11.02
C ASP A 323 8.62 1.65 -12.37
N LYS A 324 7.51 2.38 -12.32
CA LYS A 324 6.72 2.86 -13.48
C LYS A 324 7.15 4.26 -13.96
N LEU A 325 8.26 4.82 -13.45
CA LEU A 325 8.67 6.18 -13.77
C LEU A 325 9.44 6.24 -15.11
N TYR A 326 10.68 5.75 -15.12
CA TYR A 326 11.48 5.63 -16.35
C TYR A 326 12.38 4.39 -16.27
N ALA A 327 11.77 3.20 -16.32
CA ALA A 327 12.53 1.96 -16.15
C ALA A 327 13.65 1.79 -17.21
N PRO A 328 14.85 1.35 -16.80
CA PRO A 328 15.91 1.05 -17.75
C PRO A 328 15.64 -0.28 -18.46
N GLY A 329 15.82 -0.31 -19.78
CA GLY A 329 15.76 -1.54 -20.59
C GLY A 329 14.56 -1.65 -21.52
N SER A 330 13.35 -1.41 -21.03
CA SER A 330 12.11 -1.51 -21.82
C SER A 330 11.36 -0.19 -21.90
N ASP A 331 10.72 0.08 -23.04
CA ASP A 331 9.80 1.22 -23.20
C ASP A 331 8.49 1.03 -22.41
N THR A 332 8.10 -0.21 -22.12
CA THR A 332 6.88 -0.52 -21.34
C THR A 332 6.93 -0.01 -19.90
N GLY A 333 8.12 0.14 -19.34
CA GLY A 333 8.32 0.67 -17.98
C GLY A 333 8.53 2.18 -17.92
N ARG A 334 8.41 2.89 -19.05
CA ARG A 334 8.61 4.35 -19.14
C ARG A 334 7.29 5.11 -19.15
N LEU A 335 6.47 4.88 -18.12
CA LEU A 335 5.12 5.43 -18.03
C LEU A 335 5.08 6.87 -17.48
N GLY A 336 6.18 7.36 -16.91
CA GLY A 336 6.22 8.68 -16.26
C GLY A 336 5.41 8.76 -14.97
N LEU A 337 5.19 7.62 -14.31
CA LEU A 337 4.33 7.51 -13.14
C LEU A 337 5.16 7.32 -11.87
N LEU A 338 4.84 8.11 -10.85
CA LEU A 338 5.30 7.92 -9.48
C LEU A 338 4.16 7.31 -8.66
N GLU A 339 4.41 6.19 -8.00
CA GLU A 339 3.42 5.52 -7.17
C GLU A 339 3.78 5.68 -5.68
N LEU A 340 2.88 6.28 -4.90
CA LEU A 340 3.00 6.36 -3.45
C LEU A 340 2.29 5.17 -2.81
N ARG A 341 3.05 4.36 -2.07
CA ARG A 341 2.57 3.05 -1.60
C ARG A 341 2.21 2.99 -0.12
N ALA A 342 2.66 3.96 0.69
CA ALA A 342 2.41 3.99 2.13
C ALA A 342 0.98 4.49 2.50
N PHE A 343 -0.03 4.11 1.71
CA PHE A 343 -1.42 4.46 1.91
C PHE A 343 -2.26 3.18 2.01
N GLU A 344 -3.00 3.02 3.10
CA GLU A 344 -4.06 2.02 3.25
C GLU A 344 -5.37 2.60 2.75
N MET A 345 -6.26 1.73 2.27
CA MET A 345 -7.60 2.12 1.86
C MET A 345 -8.41 2.67 3.05
N PRO A 346 -8.84 3.96 3.00
CA PRO A 346 -9.60 4.53 4.10
C PRO A 346 -11.07 4.05 4.03
N PRO A 347 -11.77 4.03 5.18
CA PRO A 347 -13.13 3.50 5.27
C PRO A 347 -14.16 4.33 4.48
N HIS A 348 -13.85 5.59 4.16
CA HIS A 348 -14.80 6.50 3.51
C HIS A 348 -14.19 7.26 2.33
N ALA A 349 -14.99 7.47 1.27
CA ALA A 349 -14.56 8.14 0.05
C ALA A 349 -14.00 9.56 0.30
N GLN A 350 -14.58 10.32 1.23
CA GLN A 350 -14.08 11.66 1.56
C GLN A 350 -12.69 11.63 2.19
N MET A 351 -12.35 10.61 2.99
CA MET A 351 -11.00 10.44 3.51
C MET A 351 -10.03 10.13 2.36
N SER A 352 -10.40 9.23 1.44
CA SER A 352 -9.60 8.97 0.23
C SER A 352 -9.35 10.26 -0.56
N LEU A 353 -10.39 11.08 -0.76
CA LEU A 353 -10.27 12.37 -1.44
C LEU A 353 -9.37 13.37 -0.69
N VAL A 354 -9.37 13.40 0.65
CA VAL A 354 -8.44 14.23 1.42
C VAL A 354 -6.98 13.82 1.19
N GLN A 355 -6.69 12.51 1.12
CA GLN A 355 -5.35 12.02 0.75
C GLN A 355 -4.94 12.52 -0.65
N MET A 356 -5.85 12.41 -1.63
CA MET A 356 -5.60 12.89 -2.99
C MET A 356 -5.41 14.41 -3.05
N LEU A 357 -6.20 15.17 -2.29
CA LEU A 357 -6.09 16.62 -2.19
C LEU A 357 -4.75 17.03 -1.58
N LEU A 358 -4.31 16.36 -0.51
CA LEU A 358 -3.02 16.59 0.13
C LEU A 358 -1.88 16.42 -0.87
N LEU A 359 -1.84 15.29 -1.58
CA LEU A 359 -0.81 15.00 -2.57
C LEU A 359 -0.79 16.02 -3.71
N ARG A 360 -1.96 16.35 -4.28
CA ARG A 360 -2.07 17.36 -5.33
C ARG A 360 -1.62 18.75 -4.86
N THR A 361 -1.96 19.11 -3.63
CA THR A 361 -1.58 20.39 -3.03
C THR A 361 -0.07 20.48 -2.82
N LEU A 362 0.55 19.42 -2.32
CA LEU A 362 2.00 19.34 -2.15
C LEU A 362 2.74 19.40 -3.49
N VAL A 363 2.25 18.69 -4.51
CA VAL A 363 2.80 18.80 -5.87
C VAL A 363 2.71 20.25 -6.39
N ALA A 364 1.55 20.89 -6.27
CA ALA A 364 1.37 22.27 -6.70
C ALA A 364 2.28 23.25 -5.94
N ARG A 365 2.41 23.07 -4.63
CA ARG A 365 3.28 23.85 -3.75
C ARG A 365 4.75 23.72 -4.17
N PHE A 366 5.25 22.49 -4.30
CA PHE A 366 6.65 22.23 -4.65
C PHE A 366 6.98 22.55 -6.11
N TRP A 367 6.00 22.51 -7.00
CA TRP A 367 6.14 23.01 -8.35
C TRP A 367 6.42 24.53 -8.33
N LYS A 368 5.67 25.29 -7.53
CA LYS A 368 5.86 26.74 -7.39
C LYS A 368 7.15 27.08 -6.64
N GLU A 369 7.42 26.40 -5.53
CA GLU A 369 8.57 26.63 -4.66
C GLU A 369 9.19 25.30 -4.20
N PRO A 370 10.30 24.87 -4.81
CA PRO A 370 10.97 23.62 -4.45
C PRO A 370 11.42 23.58 -2.97
N TYR A 371 11.21 22.44 -2.32
CA TYR A 371 11.60 22.22 -0.93
C TYR A 371 13.00 21.61 -0.81
N LYS A 372 14.02 22.47 -0.67
CA LYS A 372 15.45 22.10 -0.69
C LYS A 372 16.11 22.21 0.69
N LYS A 373 15.52 21.59 1.71
CA LYS A 373 16.07 21.59 3.08
C LYS A 373 17.01 20.39 3.31
N PRO A 374 17.96 20.47 4.26
CA PRO A 374 18.83 19.33 4.62
C PRO A 374 18.02 18.24 5.34
N LEU A 375 18.35 16.97 5.07
CA LEU A 375 17.65 15.82 5.66
C LEU A 375 17.95 15.69 7.16
N VAL A 376 16.95 15.24 7.93
CA VAL A 376 17.04 15.09 9.38
C VAL A 376 17.47 13.68 9.77
N ARG A 377 18.46 13.53 10.65
CA ARG A 377 18.88 12.22 11.18
C ARG A 377 18.02 11.82 12.39
N TRP A 378 16.80 11.32 12.13
CA TRP A 378 15.86 10.95 13.19
C TRP A 378 16.37 9.82 14.10
N GLY A 379 17.00 8.80 13.51
CA GLY A 379 17.43 7.60 14.23
C GLY A 379 16.25 6.92 14.95
N THR A 380 16.47 6.50 16.19
CA THR A 380 15.45 5.79 17.00
C THR A 380 14.22 6.64 17.32
N GLN A 381 14.26 7.97 17.12
CA GLN A 381 13.09 8.83 17.30
C GLN A 381 11.92 8.44 16.38
N LEU A 382 12.19 7.86 15.20
CA LEU A 382 11.12 7.35 14.32
C LEU A 382 10.28 6.30 15.05
N HIS A 383 10.92 5.35 15.73
CA HIS A 383 10.27 4.20 16.37
C HIS A 383 9.93 4.44 17.86
N ASP A 384 10.32 5.59 18.40
CA ASP A 384 9.96 6.02 19.75
C ASP A 384 8.88 7.11 19.73
N ARG A 385 9.20 8.29 19.17
CA ARG A 385 8.35 9.48 19.18
C ARG A 385 7.23 9.37 18.15
N PHE A 386 7.59 9.10 16.89
CA PHE A 386 6.63 9.08 15.77
C PHE A 386 5.80 7.79 15.69
N MET A 387 5.86 6.95 16.72
CA MET A 387 4.91 5.84 16.89
C MET A 387 3.74 6.21 17.80
N LEU A 388 3.79 7.37 18.46
CA LEU A 388 2.76 7.83 19.38
C LEU A 388 1.77 8.81 18.71
N PRO A 389 0.45 8.65 18.95
CA PRO A 389 -0.61 9.48 18.37
C PRO A 389 -0.37 10.98 18.47
N HIS A 390 0.11 11.49 19.62
CA HIS A 390 0.30 12.91 19.86
C HIS A 390 1.30 13.53 18.87
N PHE A 391 2.43 12.87 18.64
CA PHE A 391 3.47 13.41 17.77
C PHE A 391 3.10 13.29 16.29
N ILE A 392 2.35 12.25 15.91
CA ILE A 392 1.77 12.14 14.57
C ILE A 392 0.73 13.22 14.32
N ALA A 393 -0.17 13.46 15.27
CA ALA A 393 -1.18 14.51 15.18
C ALA A 393 -0.56 15.91 15.05
N ARG A 394 0.48 16.19 15.84
CA ARG A 394 1.21 17.45 15.77
C ARG A 394 1.95 17.62 14.44
N ASP A 395 2.63 16.58 13.98
CA ASP A 395 3.39 16.63 12.73
C ASP A 395 2.48 16.82 11.50
N ILE A 396 1.31 16.19 11.45
CA ILE A 396 0.35 16.43 10.35
C ILE A 396 -0.34 17.81 10.47
N GLU A 397 -0.50 18.33 11.69
CA GLU A 397 -0.94 19.71 11.90
C GLU A 397 0.10 20.71 11.37
N ASP A 398 1.39 20.47 11.61
CA ASP A 398 2.48 21.30 11.07
C ASP A 398 2.46 21.30 9.53
N VAL A 399 2.19 20.15 8.89
CA VAL A 399 1.98 20.07 7.42
C VAL A 399 0.79 20.94 6.98
N ALA A 400 -0.34 20.86 7.68
CA ALA A 400 -1.52 21.67 7.36
C ALA A 400 -1.23 23.18 7.49
N GLN A 401 -0.53 23.58 8.55
CA GLN A 401 -0.14 24.98 8.79
C GLN A 401 0.85 25.48 7.72
N ASP A 402 1.81 24.66 7.31
CA ASP A 402 2.77 24.99 6.25
C ASP A 402 2.05 25.18 4.89
N LEU A 403 1.06 24.33 4.58
CA LEU A 403 0.21 24.51 3.39
C LEU A 403 -0.63 25.80 3.46
N GLN A 404 -1.21 26.12 4.62
CA GLN A 404 -1.93 27.38 4.85
C GLN A 404 -1.01 28.60 4.67
N ALA A 405 0.19 28.56 5.22
CA ALA A 405 1.19 29.61 5.06
C ALA A 405 1.60 29.80 3.59
N ALA A 406 1.62 28.70 2.80
CA ALA A 406 1.86 28.73 1.36
C ALA A 406 0.65 29.20 0.52
N GLY A 407 -0.50 29.50 1.15
CA GLY A 407 -1.70 30.02 0.49
C GLY A 407 -2.74 28.96 0.12
N TYR A 408 -2.60 27.72 0.60
CA TYR A 408 -3.58 26.65 0.41
C TYR A 408 -4.43 26.47 1.67
N ALA A 409 -5.74 26.69 1.60
CA ALA A 409 -6.65 26.63 2.75
C ALA A 409 -6.92 25.19 3.25
N PHE A 410 -5.86 24.46 3.60
CA PHE A 410 -5.92 23.08 4.07
C PHE A 410 -6.20 23.06 5.58
N SER A 411 -7.36 22.58 6.00
CA SER A 411 -7.71 22.56 7.43
C SER A 411 -7.09 21.37 8.15
N LYS A 412 -6.56 21.60 9.35
CA LYS A 412 -6.08 20.52 10.24
C LYS A 412 -7.19 19.56 10.66
N ASP A 413 -8.42 20.06 10.77
CA ASP A 413 -9.57 19.27 11.24
C ASP A 413 -9.95 18.15 10.26
N TRP A 414 -9.54 18.27 8.99
CA TRP A 414 -9.73 17.21 7.99
C TRP A 414 -8.96 15.93 8.32
N PHE A 415 -7.94 16.00 9.18
CA PHE A 415 -7.17 14.84 9.61
C PHE A 415 -7.74 14.12 10.84
N ALA A 416 -8.70 14.73 11.55
CA ALA A 416 -9.28 14.13 12.77
C ALA A 416 -9.84 12.71 12.55
N PRO A 417 -10.57 12.41 11.44
CA PRO A 417 -11.04 11.04 11.18
C PRO A 417 -9.89 10.03 10.98
N PHE A 418 -8.76 10.45 10.40
CA PHE A 418 -7.60 9.57 10.23
C PHE A 418 -6.94 9.28 11.57
N ILE A 419 -6.81 10.28 12.44
CA ILE A 419 -6.25 10.12 13.78
C ILE A 419 -7.12 9.16 14.60
N GLU A 420 -8.44 9.31 14.56
CA GLU A 420 -9.33 8.42 15.31
C GLU A 420 -9.35 6.99 14.74
N PHE A 421 -9.33 6.85 13.41
CA PHE A 421 -9.26 5.54 12.76
C PHE A 421 -7.93 4.82 13.03
N ARG A 422 -6.81 5.55 12.98
CA ARG A 422 -5.46 4.99 13.19
C ARG A 422 -5.15 4.73 14.66
N PHE A 423 -5.66 5.58 15.55
CA PHE A 423 -5.37 5.57 16.99
C PHE A 423 -6.65 5.57 17.82
N PRO A 424 -7.49 4.52 17.73
CA PRO A 424 -8.72 4.44 18.48
C PRO A 424 -8.49 4.55 19.99
N ARG A 425 -9.40 5.25 20.66
CA ARG A 425 -9.38 5.38 22.11
C ARG A 425 -9.72 4.05 22.79
N CYS A 426 -8.88 3.65 23.75
CA CYS A 426 -9.10 2.48 24.60
C CYS A 426 -10.00 2.83 25.78
N GLY A 427 -9.78 3.99 26.41
CA GLY A 427 -10.54 4.43 27.57
C GLY A 427 -9.99 5.70 28.21
N THR A 428 -10.75 6.24 29.16
CA THR A 428 -10.45 7.49 29.86
C THR A 428 -10.73 7.32 31.34
N LEU A 429 -9.84 7.86 32.17
CA LEU A 429 -9.95 7.91 33.62
C LEU A 429 -9.91 9.38 34.06
N GLU A 430 -10.96 9.81 34.74
CA GLU A 430 -11.04 11.14 35.37
C GLU A 430 -10.63 11.02 36.84
N ILE A 431 -9.62 11.78 37.27
CA ILE A 431 -9.21 11.85 38.67
C ILE A 431 -9.06 13.32 39.08
N GLN A 432 -9.89 13.75 40.01
CA GLN A 432 -9.89 15.14 40.51
C GLN A 432 -10.05 16.12 39.33
N ASP A 433 -9.03 16.95 39.09
CA ASP A 433 -9.02 17.99 38.05
C ASP A 433 -8.20 17.61 36.80
N PHE A 434 -7.74 16.35 36.68
CA PHE A 434 -6.97 15.89 35.53
C PHE A 434 -7.51 14.58 34.95
N GLN A 435 -7.23 14.39 33.66
CA GLN A 435 -7.70 13.26 32.88
C GLN A 435 -6.51 12.43 32.38
N LEU A 436 -6.65 11.10 32.44
CA LEU A 436 -5.75 10.13 31.82
C LEU A 436 -6.50 9.42 30.67
N GLU A 437 -5.99 9.56 29.45
CA GLU A 437 -6.50 8.89 28.25
C GLU A 437 -5.52 7.82 27.77
N LEU A 438 -6.06 6.64 27.42
CA LEU A 438 -5.34 5.58 26.73
C LEU A 438 -5.79 5.50 25.27
N ARG A 439 -4.84 5.55 24.34
CA ARG A 439 -5.06 5.27 22.90
C ARG A 439 -4.12 4.17 22.43
N THR A 440 -4.56 3.38 21.45
CA THR A 440 -3.62 2.51 20.73
C THR A 440 -2.59 3.36 20.00
N ALA A 441 -1.36 2.86 19.93
CA ALA A 441 -0.25 3.49 19.22
C ALA A 441 0.29 2.54 18.16
N ILE A 442 1.15 3.05 17.27
CA ILE A 442 1.74 2.24 16.22
C ILE A 442 2.85 1.37 16.82
N GLU A 443 2.94 0.13 16.36
CA GLU A 443 4.04 -0.76 16.68
C GLU A 443 4.49 -1.49 15.40
N PRO A 444 5.76 -1.35 14.99
CA PRO A 444 6.26 -2.07 13.82
C PRO A 444 6.36 -3.56 14.10
N TRP A 445 5.86 -4.37 13.16
CA TRP A 445 6.03 -5.82 13.20
C TRP A 445 7.22 -6.22 12.35
N HIS A 446 8.29 -6.65 13.02
CA HIS A 446 9.49 -7.06 12.32
C HIS A 446 9.33 -8.46 11.73
N VAL A 447 9.80 -8.62 10.49
CA VAL A 447 9.99 -9.95 9.90
C VAL A 447 11.10 -10.67 10.67
N MET A 448 10.83 -11.91 11.07
CA MET A 448 11.74 -12.78 11.80
C MET A 448 12.68 -13.54 10.85
N GLY A 449 13.64 -14.27 11.43
CA GLY A 449 14.52 -15.15 10.67
C GLY A 449 13.75 -16.20 9.87
N GLU A 450 14.37 -16.70 8.80
CA GLU A 450 13.80 -17.76 7.97
C GLU A 450 13.64 -19.07 8.73
N GLU A 451 12.48 -19.71 8.57
CA GLU A 451 12.20 -21.04 9.10
C GLU A 451 11.92 -22.02 7.96
N MET A 452 12.47 -23.23 8.06
CA MET A 452 12.20 -24.32 7.11
C MET A 452 10.89 -25.01 7.51
N THR A 453 9.90 -24.95 6.62
CA THR A 453 8.61 -25.65 6.76
C THR A 453 8.54 -26.81 5.78
N SER A 454 7.57 -27.71 5.97
CA SER A 454 7.33 -28.83 5.03
C SER A 454 6.97 -28.36 3.61
N GLY A 455 6.51 -27.11 3.45
CA GLY A 455 6.18 -26.49 2.16
C GLY A 455 7.25 -25.56 1.59
N GLY A 456 8.42 -25.44 2.24
CA GLY A 456 9.50 -24.53 1.85
C GLY A 456 9.90 -23.54 2.94
N THR A 457 10.57 -22.46 2.58
CA THR A 457 11.02 -21.43 3.54
C THR A 457 9.88 -20.46 3.87
N ALA A 458 9.61 -20.24 5.15
CA ALA A 458 8.66 -19.25 5.63
C ALA A 458 9.37 -18.12 6.39
N ARG A 459 8.85 -16.90 6.29
CA ARG A 459 9.26 -15.76 7.11
C ARG A 459 8.05 -15.24 7.86
N TYR A 460 8.04 -15.41 9.17
CA TYR A 460 6.97 -14.93 10.04
C TYR A 460 7.22 -13.48 10.46
N VAL A 461 6.17 -12.82 10.97
CA VAL A 461 6.26 -11.49 11.59
C VAL A 461 6.02 -11.59 13.08
N ASP A 462 6.77 -10.84 13.88
CA ASP A 462 6.51 -10.75 15.32
C ASP A 462 5.32 -9.83 15.59
N SER A 463 4.13 -10.43 15.55
CA SER A 463 2.87 -9.77 15.90
C SER A 463 2.61 -9.75 17.42
N SER A 464 3.57 -10.17 18.26
CA SER A 464 3.36 -10.35 19.71
C SER A 464 3.40 -9.10 20.55
N VAL A 465 3.80 -8.00 19.94
CA VAL A 465 4.07 -6.74 20.61
C VAL A 465 3.02 -5.72 20.19
N GLU A 466 2.54 -4.97 21.19
CA GLU A 466 1.65 -3.84 20.97
C GLU A 466 2.18 -2.60 21.70
N ARG A 467 1.62 -1.45 21.34
CA ARG A 467 1.93 -0.16 21.95
C ARG A 467 0.67 0.61 22.29
N LEU A 468 0.68 1.28 23.43
CA LEU A 468 -0.30 2.29 23.82
C LEU A 468 0.39 3.64 24.04
N GLN A 469 -0.37 4.72 23.86
CA GLN A 469 -0.03 6.03 24.40
C GLN A 469 -0.90 6.32 25.60
N VAL A 470 -0.26 6.79 26.67
CA VAL A 470 -0.88 7.42 27.82
C VAL A 470 -0.78 8.93 27.61
N LYS A 471 -1.91 9.63 27.65
CA LYS A 471 -1.98 11.09 27.61
C LYS A 471 -2.60 11.61 28.91
N LEU A 472 -1.95 12.58 29.54
CA LEU A 472 -2.45 13.30 30.69
C LEU A 472 -2.84 14.72 30.28
N THR A 473 -3.97 15.22 30.76
CA THR A 473 -4.38 16.62 30.60
C THR A 473 -4.87 17.19 31.94
N GLY A 474 -4.60 18.47 32.21
CA GLY A 474 -4.98 19.13 33.47
C GLY A 474 -4.01 18.88 34.64
N ILE A 475 -2.87 18.22 34.42
CA ILE A 475 -1.90 17.94 35.48
C ILE A 475 -1.10 19.19 35.84
N THR A 476 -0.86 19.42 37.15
CA THR A 476 -0.09 20.57 37.63
C THR A 476 1.24 20.14 38.24
N GLY A 477 2.33 20.44 37.55
CA GLY A 477 3.70 20.17 38.00
C GLY A 477 4.04 18.68 38.17
N ASP A 478 5.11 18.38 38.89
CA ASP A 478 5.67 17.03 39.04
C ASP A 478 5.03 16.21 40.17
N ARG A 479 3.85 16.60 40.66
CA ARG A 479 3.23 16.00 41.84
C ARG A 479 2.78 14.56 41.61
N TYR A 480 2.24 14.24 40.44
CA TYR A 480 1.68 12.93 40.16
C TYR A 480 2.60 12.10 39.29
N VAL A 481 2.82 10.85 39.69
CA VAL A 481 3.60 9.87 38.94
C VAL A 481 2.67 8.78 38.46
N ILE A 482 2.72 8.48 37.16
CA ILE A 482 1.99 7.36 36.58
C ILE A 482 2.92 6.16 36.48
N THR A 483 2.41 4.99 36.88
CA THR A 483 3.10 3.71 36.66
C THR A 483 2.25 2.78 35.81
N CYS A 484 2.89 1.90 35.05
CA CYS A 484 2.26 0.77 34.37
C CYS A 484 2.88 -0.53 34.90
N ASN A 485 2.07 -1.43 35.43
CA ASN A 485 2.52 -2.67 36.09
C ASN A 485 3.62 -2.41 37.15
N GLY A 486 3.48 -1.31 37.91
CA GLY A 486 4.41 -0.88 38.95
C GLY A 486 5.72 -0.23 38.44
N ARG A 487 5.90 -0.06 37.13
CA ARG A 487 7.06 0.63 36.52
C ARG A 487 6.70 2.05 36.11
N ARG A 488 7.56 3.02 36.41
CA ARG A 488 7.29 4.46 36.20
C ARG A 488 7.28 4.81 34.71
N LEU A 489 6.26 5.55 34.26
CA LEU A 489 6.18 6.04 32.88
C LEU A 489 7.13 7.23 32.65
N PRO A 490 7.82 7.29 31.50
CA PRO A 490 8.64 8.44 31.11
C PRO A 490 7.77 9.54 30.49
N LEU A 491 6.91 10.17 31.27
CA LEU A 491 6.05 11.26 30.81
C LEU A 491 6.86 12.44 30.27
N ARG A 492 6.43 12.97 29.13
CA ARG A 492 7.05 14.09 28.44
C ARG A 492 6.03 15.20 28.17
N ASP A 493 6.42 16.43 28.42
CA ASP A 493 5.63 17.60 28.08
C ASP A 493 5.39 17.69 26.57
N THR A 494 4.17 18.09 26.24
CA THR A 494 3.74 18.32 24.85
C THR A 494 3.99 19.75 24.38
N GLY A 495 4.36 20.65 25.29
CA GLY A 495 4.42 22.10 25.06
C GLY A 495 3.11 22.82 25.39
N THR A 496 2.00 22.09 25.51
CA THR A 496 0.76 22.61 26.10
C THR A 496 0.83 22.47 27.62
N GLN A 497 0.55 23.56 28.34
CA GLN A 497 0.61 23.55 29.80
C GLN A 497 -0.36 22.51 30.39
N GLY A 498 0.16 21.64 31.25
CA GLY A 498 -0.60 20.58 31.89
C GLY A 498 -0.97 19.42 30.98
N GLU A 499 -0.30 19.26 29.83
CA GLU A 499 -0.45 18.11 28.94
C GLU A 499 0.87 17.35 28.77
N MET A 500 0.86 16.06 29.12
CA MET A 500 2.01 15.16 29.02
C MET A 500 1.64 13.84 28.32
N VAL A 501 2.61 13.20 27.67
CA VAL A 501 2.44 11.90 27.01
C VAL A 501 3.57 10.93 27.31
N ALA A 502 3.27 9.63 27.28
CA ALA A 502 4.25 8.54 27.29
C ALA A 502 3.74 7.34 26.48
N GLY A 503 4.66 6.60 25.87
CA GLY A 503 4.40 5.30 25.26
C GLY A 503 4.53 4.16 26.26
N VAL A 504 3.76 3.10 26.08
CA VAL A 504 3.96 1.79 26.74
C VAL A 504 4.02 0.72 25.68
N ARG A 505 5.16 0.03 25.59
CA ARG A 505 5.39 -1.11 24.70
C ARG A 505 5.44 -2.38 25.51
N TYR A 506 4.72 -3.41 25.08
CA TYR A 506 4.49 -4.60 25.88
C TYR A 506 4.20 -5.83 25.02
N ARG A 507 4.42 -7.02 25.57
CA ARG A 507 4.02 -8.28 24.92
C ARG A 507 2.54 -8.57 25.20
N ALA A 508 1.73 -8.56 24.15
CA ALA A 508 0.27 -8.71 24.23
C ALA A 508 -0.20 -10.17 24.20
N TRP A 509 0.48 -11.03 23.43
CA TRP A 509 0.20 -12.47 23.36
C TRP A 509 1.50 -13.29 23.15
N ASN A 510 1.44 -14.61 23.19
CA ASN A 510 2.62 -15.48 23.12
C ASN A 510 2.53 -16.50 21.96
N PRO A 511 2.81 -16.07 20.71
CA PRO A 511 2.86 -16.97 19.56
C PRO A 511 4.07 -17.92 19.66
N PRO A 512 4.06 -19.06 18.93
CA PRO A 512 5.17 -20.01 18.90
C PRO A 512 6.50 -19.36 18.46
N SER A 513 6.45 -18.45 17.49
CA SER A 513 7.61 -17.70 17.00
C SER A 513 7.45 -16.21 17.36
N ALA A 514 8.48 -15.63 17.99
CA ALA A 514 8.59 -14.20 18.35
C ALA A 514 10.08 -13.82 18.50
N LEU A 515 10.41 -12.53 18.46
CA LEU A 515 11.79 -12.05 18.64
C LEU A 515 12.37 -12.41 20.02
N HIS A 516 11.52 -12.42 21.05
CA HIS A 516 11.90 -12.69 22.43
C HIS A 516 10.98 -13.75 23.05
N PRO A 517 11.16 -15.03 22.71
CA PRO A 517 10.20 -16.08 23.05
C PRO A 517 10.10 -16.34 24.57
N SER A 518 11.15 -16.05 25.34
CA SER A 518 11.19 -16.27 26.79
C SER A 518 10.43 -15.23 27.62
N ILE A 519 10.05 -14.09 27.06
CA ILE A 519 9.37 -13.02 27.79
C ILE A 519 7.88 -13.32 27.84
N GLY A 520 7.27 -13.52 29.01
CA GLY A 520 5.83 -13.81 29.11
C GLY A 520 4.92 -12.69 28.59
N VAL A 521 3.60 -12.98 28.50
CA VAL A 521 2.58 -11.96 28.26
C VAL A 521 2.55 -10.97 29.42
N GLN A 522 2.43 -9.68 29.12
CA GLN A 522 2.51 -8.59 30.09
C GLN A 522 1.16 -7.90 30.32
N ALA A 523 0.10 -8.45 29.73
CA ALA A 523 -1.28 -8.05 29.96
C ALA A 523 -1.89 -8.80 31.15
N PRO A 524 -2.84 -8.20 31.89
CA PRO A 524 -3.36 -6.85 31.67
C PRO A 524 -2.36 -5.75 32.07
N LEU A 525 -2.56 -4.55 31.54
CA LEU A 525 -1.78 -3.36 31.86
C LEU A 525 -2.51 -2.55 32.93
N THR A 526 -1.96 -2.52 34.13
CA THR A 526 -2.51 -1.75 35.26
C THR A 526 -1.78 -0.43 35.41
N PHE A 527 -2.53 0.66 35.27
CA PHE A 527 -2.04 2.02 35.42
C PHE A 527 -2.45 2.58 36.79
N ASP A 528 -1.48 2.97 37.59
CA ASP A 528 -1.69 3.60 38.90
C ASP A 528 -1.23 5.05 38.88
N VAL A 529 -2.05 5.94 39.42
CA VAL A 529 -1.74 7.37 39.60
C VAL A 529 -1.31 7.62 41.03
N ILE A 530 -0.04 7.97 41.23
CA ILE A 530 0.59 8.07 42.53
C ILE A 530 0.80 9.55 42.87
N ASP A 531 0.22 10.01 43.97
CA ASP A 531 0.52 11.33 44.52
C ASP A 531 1.83 11.25 45.32
N THR A 532 2.88 11.91 44.83
CA THR A 532 4.22 11.89 45.45
C THR A 532 4.24 12.54 46.83
N TRP A 533 3.31 13.45 47.13
CA TRP A 533 3.26 14.09 48.44
C TRP A 533 2.71 13.17 49.53
N SER A 534 1.76 12.30 49.18
CA SER A 534 1.15 11.34 50.11
C SER A 534 1.72 9.92 49.99
N GLY A 535 2.44 9.62 48.89
CA GLY A 535 2.96 8.29 48.58
C GLY A 535 1.88 7.26 48.24
N ARG A 536 0.65 7.69 47.92
CA ARG A 536 -0.51 6.82 47.75
C ARG A 536 -0.98 6.80 46.30
N SER A 537 -1.46 5.63 45.86
CA SER A 537 -2.29 5.55 44.65
C SER A 537 -3.63 6.26 44.93
N ILE A 538 -3.95 7.28 44.15
CA ILE A 538 -5.19 8.07 44.26
C ILE A 538 -6.26 7.64 43.23
N GLY A 539 -5.90 6.70 42.35
CA GLY A 539 -6.77 6.13 41.33
C GLY A 539 -5.95 5.40 40.28
N GLY A 540 -6.63 4.72 39.37
CA GLY A 540 -5.99 3.97 38.31
C GLY A 540 -6.98 3.35 37.34
N CYS A 541 -6.46 2.72 36.30
CA CYS A 541 -7.26 1.98 35.33
C CYS A 541 -6.49 0.75 34.85
N THR A 542 -7.19 -0.24 34.32
CA THR A 542 -6.59 -1.41 33.71
C THR A 542 -7.06 -1.57 32.28
N TYR A 543 -6.11 -1.89 31.41
CA TYR A 543 -6.36 -2.28 30.02
C TYR A 543 -6.05 -3.75 29.81
N HIS A 544 -6.99 -4.48 29.23
CA HIS A 544 -6.88 -5.90 28.91
C HIS A 544 -6.68 -6.08 27.40
N VAL A 545 -5.84 -7.03 26.99
CA VAL A 545 -5.67 -7.36 25.57
C VAL A 545 -6.87 -8.16 25.05
N THR A 546 -7.33 -9.11 25.86
CA THR A 546 -8.52 -9.93 25.62
C THR A 546 -9.64 -9.57 26.60
N HIS A 547 -10.82 -10.17 26.46
CA HIS A 547 -11.93 -9.89 27.38
C HIS A 547 -11.56 -10.31 28.82
N PRO A 548 -11.78 -9.47 29.86
CA PRO A 548 -11.37 -9.75 31.24
C PRO A 548 -11.90 -11.08 31.82
N GLY A 549 -13.09 -11.48 31.40
CA GLY A 549 -13.68 -12.79 31.73
C GLY A 549 -13.04 -14.02 31.07
N GLY A 550 -11.87 -13.89 30.42
CA GLY A 550 -11.15 -14.99 29.76
C GLY A 550 -11.76 -15.44 28.42
N ARG A 551 -12.68 -14.66 27.86
CA ARG A 551 -13.34 -14.99 26.58
C ARG A 551 -12.42 -14.62 25.42
N ASN A 552 -11.91 -15.63 24.72
CA ASN A 552 -11.32 -15.47 23.41
C ASN A 552 -12.42 -15.65 22.36
N TYR A 553 -12.48 -14.73 21.39
CA TYR A 553 -13.45 -14.82 20.32
C TYR A 553 -12.85 -15.64 19.18
N ASP A 554 -13.58 -16.64 18.70
CA ASP A 554 -13.20 -17.42 17.51
C ASP A 554 -13.79 -16.84 16.21
N THR A 555 -14.70 -15.87 16.34
CA THR A 555 -15.41 -15.24 15.23
C THR A 555 -15.17 -13.74 15.17
N LEU A 556 -15.08 -13.21 13.96
CA LEU A 556 -15.05 -11.77 13.73
C LEU A 556 -16.38 -11.13 14.17
N PRO A 557 -16.38 -9.87 14.62
CA PRO A 557 -17.60 -9.14 14.93
C PRO A 557 -18.56 -9.10 13.73
N VAL A 558 -19.86 -9.32 13.96
CA VAL A 558 -20.88 -9.23 12.89
C VAL A 558 -21.20 -7.80 12.48
N ASN A 559 -20.94 -6.81 13.34
CA ASN A 559 -21.18 -5.39 13.06
C ASN A 559 -20.34 -4.47 13.96
N ALA A 560 -20.45 -3.16 13.71
CA ALA A 560 -19.75 -2.13 14.47
C ALA A 560 -20.10 -2.08 15.96
N TYR A 561 -21.35 -2.37 16.35
CA TYR A 561 -21.78 -2.37 17.76
C TYR A 561 -21.14 -3.51 18.55
N GLU A 562 -21.06 -4.71 17.98
CA GLU A 562 -20.35 -5.82 18.62
C GLU A 562 -18.85 -5.50 18.72
N ALA A 563 -18.24 -4.98 17.64
CA ALA A 563 -16.85 -4.57 17.64
C ALA A 563 -16.57 -3.52 18.74
N GLU A 564 -17.43 -2.51 18.87
CA GLU A 564 -17.34 -1.51 19.92
C GLU A 564 -17.51 -2.10 21.33
N GLY A 565 -18.51 -2.97 21.54
CA GLY A 565 -18.70 -3.67 22.81
C GLY A 565 -17.47 -4.49 23.22
N ARG A 566 -16.83 -5.19 22.27
CA ARG A 566 -15.56 -5.89 22.51
C ARG A 566 -14.46 -4.92 22.94
N ARG A 567 -14.32 -3.75 22.29
CA ARG A 567 -13.32 -2.75 22.68
C ARG A 567 -13.56 -2.16 24.07
N VAL A 568 -14.80 -1.72 24.35
CA VAL A 568 -15.16 -1.08 25.63
C VAL A 568 -14.95 -2.02 26.81
N SER A 569 -15.26 -3.32 26.64
CA SER A 569 -15.09 -4.32 27.70
C SER A 569 -13.65 -4.54 28.17
N ARG A 570 -12.65 -4.01 27.44
CA ARG A 570 -11.22 -4.18 27.74
C ARG A 570 -10.64 -3.10 28.64
N PHE A 571 -11.41 -2.09 29.01
CA PHE A 571 -10.95 -1.00 29.87
C PHE A 571 -11.78 -0.91 31.14
N THR A 572 -11.12 -0.86 32.29
CA THR A 572 -11.77 -0.75 33.61
C THR A 572 -11.11 0.34 34.44
N VAL A 573 -11.88 1.06 35.25
CA VAL A 573 -11.37 2.09 36.18
C VAL A 573 -11.32 1.61 37.64
N THR A 574 -11.85 0.41 37.90
CA THR A 574 -11.96 -0.17 39.24
C THR A 574 -10.79 -1.08 39.59
N GLU A 575 -10.10 -1.64 38.59
CA GLU A 575 -9.00 -2.57 38.76
C GLU A 575 -7.68 -1.78 38.76
N HIS A 576 -7.20 -1.38 39.93
CA HIS A 576 -5.89 -0.75 40.11
C HIS A 576 -5.27 -1.20 41.44
N THR A 577 -4.08 -0.73 41.80
CA THR A 577 -3.41 -1.09 43.06
C THR A 577 -3.67 -0.02 44.13
N PRO A 578 -4.75 -0.12 44.94
CA PRO A 578 -5.06 0.89 45.94
C PRO A 578 -4.07 0.87 47.11
N GLY A 579 -3.82 2.05 47.68
CA GLY A 579 -3.10 2.21 48.95
C GLY A 579 -1.61 2.52 48.82
N ASN A 580 -0.83 2.12 49.84
CA ASN A 580 0.60 2.42 49.93
C ASN A 580 1.39 1.51 48.99
N ILE A 581 2.02 2.08 47.97
CA ILE A 581 2.85 1.33 47.03
C ILE A 581 4.18 1.00 47.70
N LYS A 582 4.46 -0.30 47.88
CA LYS A 582 5.78 -0.76 48.30
C LYS A 582 6.69 -0.72 47.08
N PRO A 583 7.82 0.01 47.11
CA PRO A 583 8.74 0.03 45.98
C PRO A 583 9.23 -1.40 45.68
N SER A 584 9.13 -1.80 44.41
CA SER A 584 9.71 -3.04 43.91
C SER A 584 11.20 -3.08 44.27
N LYS A 585 11.66 -4.14 44.94
CA LYS A 585 13.06 -4.33 45.35
C LYS A 585 13.97 -4.64 44.15
N LYS A 586 14.05 -3.78 43.13
CA LYS A 586 14.98 -3.97 42.01
C LYS A 586 15.48 -2.64 41.44
N SER A 587 16.46 -2.02 42.11
CA SER A 587 17.72 -1.55 41.49
C SER A 587 18.59 -0.77 42.49
N SER A 588 19.70 -1.36 42.94
CA SER A 588 21.00 -0.70 43.14
C SER A 588 21.97 -1.70 43.78
N LYS A 589 22.67 -2.51 42.97
CA LYS A 589 23.95 -3.08 43.43
C LYS A 589 25.02 -2.02 43.19
N LYS A 590 25.55 -1.51 44.31
CA LYS A 590 26.63 -0.53 44.53
C LYS A 590 26.19 0.94 44.57
N VAL A 591 26.22 1.56 45.76
CA VAL A 591 27.26 2.50 46.24
C VAL A 591 27.03 2.83 47.73
N SER A 592 28.15 2.82 48.49
CA SER A 592 28.48 3.42 49.80
C SER A 592 27.60 3.22 51.05
N ASN A 593 28.26 2.82 52.13
CA ASN A 593 27.83 2.94 53.53
C ASN A 593 27.60 4.41 53.92
N ALA A 594 26.35 4.85 53.86
CA ALA A 594 25.83 5.96 54.66
C ALA A 594 24.40 5.60 55.06
N ALA A 595 24.05 5.81 56.33
CA ALA A 595 22.76 5.44 56.88
C ALA A 595 21.60 6.05 56.06
N PRO A 596 20.58 5.27 55.65
CA PRO A 596 19.50 5.80 54.85
C PRO A 596 18.52 6.56 55.74
N VAL A 597 18.45 7.88 55.56
CA VAL A 597 17.23 8.62 55.90
C VAL A 597 16.16 8.09 54.95
N MET A 598 15.16 7.36 55.47
CA MET A 598 14.00 6.91 54.68
C MET A 598 13.26 8.14 54.14
N LYS A 599 13.55 8.54 52.90
CA LYS A 599 12.59 9.31 52.10
C LYS A 599 11.44 8.36 51.77
N MET A 600 10.26 8.64 52.32
CA MET A 600 9.04 7.89 52.03
C MET A 600 8.72 7.93 50.53
N MET A 601 8.54 6.73 49.95
CA MET A 601 7.47 6.38 48.99
C MET A 601 7.42 7.02 47.59
N GLU A 602 8.55 7.33 46.95
CA GLU A 602 8.55 7.48 45.48
C GLU A 602 8.81 6.11 44.80
N PRO A 603 8.05 5.72 43.77
CA PRO A 603 8.43 4.58 42.93
C PRO A 603 9.83 4.83 42.34
N PRO A 604 10.71 3.82 42.29
CA PRO A 604 12.08 4.00 41.82
C PRO A 604 12.08 4.62 40.42
N THR A 605 12.95 5.60 40.21
CA THR A 605 13.16 6.19 38.89
C THR A 605 13.59 5.09 37.94
N GLU A 606 12.79 4.86 36.90
CA GLU A 606 13.10 3.87 35.88
C GLU A 606 14.41 4.27 35.17
N LEU A 607 15.28 3.30 34.91
CA LEU A 607 16.44 3.54 34.05
C LEU A 607 15.92 3.91 32.65
N SER A 608 15.91 5.21 32.33
CA SER A 608 15.49 5.70 31.01
C SER A 608 16.38 5.06 29.95
N ASN A 609 15.76 4.28 29.05
CA ASN A 609 16.43 3.88 27.83
C ASN A 609 16.79 5.15 27.05
N ARG A 610 18.08 5.35 26.77
CA ARG A 610 18.55 6.56 26.08
C ARG A 610 18.11 6.61 24.62
N GLU A 611 17.88 5.44 24.01
CA GLU A 611 17.41 5.33 22.64
C GLU A 611 15.89 5.51 22.51
N TYR A 612 15.15 5.18 23.57
CA TYR A 612 13.68 5.26 23.62
C TYR A 612 13.19 6.09 24.83
N PRO A 613 13.50 7.40 24.90
CA PRO A 613 13.16 8.24 26.04
C PRO A 613 11.66 8.57 26.20
N PHE A 614 10.80 8.29 25.22
CA PHE A 614 9.35 8.54 25.27
C PHE A 614 8.53 7.28 25.61
N THR A 615 9.13 6.09 25.56
CA THR A 615 8.41 4.82 25.70
C THR A 615 8.96 3.97 26.84
N LEU A 616 8.08 3.54 27.75
CA LEU A 616 8.37 2.45 28.66
C LEU A 616 8.21 1.11 27.93
N ASP A 617 9.30 0.40 27.66
CA ASP A 617 9.26 -0.98 27.16
C ASP A 617 9.25 -1.96 28.34
N LEU A 618 8.09 -2.56 28.60
CA LEU A 618 7.92 -3.52 29.70
C LEU A 618 8.78 -4.76 29.50
N ARG A 619 9.18 -5.08 28.26
CA ARG A 619 10.00 -6.25 27.92
C ARG A 619 11.47 -6.03 28.30
N TRP A 620 11.89 -4.76 28.37
CA TRP A 620 13.24 -4.41 28.80
C TRP A 620 13.41 -4.67 30.30
N ASN A 621 14.40 -5.48 30.67
CA ASN A 621 14.59 -6.02 32.02
C ASN A 621 13.37 -6.82 32.54
N ALA A 622 12.59 -7.44 31.65
CA ALA A 622 11.55 -8.39 32.04
C ALA A 622 12.16 -9.57 32.80
N THR A 623 11.43 -10.06 33.79
CA THR A 623 11.88 -11.10 34.74
C THR A 623 11.17 -12.41 34.52
#